data_AF-A0A1N6NCC5-F1
#
_entry.id   AF-A0A1N6NCC5-F1
#
_cell.length_a   1.000
_cell.length_b   1.000
_cell.length_c   1.000
_cell.angle_alpha   90.00
_cell.angle_beta   90.00
_cell.angle_gamma   90.00
#
_symmetry.space_group_name_H-M   'P 1'
#
loop_
_entity.id
_entity.type
_entity.pdbx_description
1 polymer ?
#
loop_
_entity_poly.entity_id
_entity_poly.type
_entity_poly.pdbx_seq_one_letter_code
_entity_poly.pdbx_strand_id
1 'polypeptide(L)'
;MRSVLILAFALLVGCASTGNNFNADNLAKLEPGITTVAEASELLGAKPTQTINRSDGKRGVVWQYVSSTVFSGTDIKQAVLLFDEQGHFIRIVQTVDQ
;
A
#
# COMPACT_ATOMS: atom_id res chain seq x y z
N MET A 1 34.80 29.36 35.64
CA MET A 1 34.50 29.06 34.23
C MET A 1 33.11 28.44 34.18
N ARG A 2 32.10 29.18 33.72
CA ARG A 2 30.72 28.69 33.61
C ARG A 2 30.62 27.89 32.31
N SER A 3 30.72 26.57 32.40
CA SER A 3 30.52 25.67 31.26
C SER A 3 29.04 25.74 30.86
N VAL A 4 28.72 26.56 29.87
CA VAL A 4 27.42 26.57 29.22
C VAL A 4 27.39 25.34 28.31
N LEU A 5 26.83 24.24 28.80
CA LEU A 5 26.51 23.08 27.97
C LEU A 5 25.30 23.47 27.11
N ILE A 6 25.55 23.94 25.88
CA ILE A 6 24.50 24.15 24.88
C ILE A 6 24.10 22.75 24.39
N LEU A 7 23.08 22.18 25.01
CA LEU A 7 22.44 20.96 24.53
C LEU A 7 21.57 21.35 23.32
N ALA A 8 22.16 21.30 22.13
CA ALA A 8 21.44 21.50 20.88
C ALA A 8 20.46 20.33 20.68
N PHE A 9 19.20 20.55 21.04
CA PHE A 9 18.11 19.61 20.77
C PHE A 9 17.77 19.69 19.28
N ALA A 10 18.39 18.82 18.48
CA ALA A 10 18.00 18.64 17.08
C ALA A 10 16.59 18.06 17.06
N LEU A 11 15.59 18.88 16.74
CA LEU A 11 14.22 18.43 16.50
C LEU A 11 14.23 17.55 15.24
N LEU A 12 14.31 16.23 15.40
CA LEU A 12 14.09 15.30 14.30
C LEU A 12 12.62 15.37 13.90
N VAL A 13 12.34 16.17 12.88
CA VAL A 13 11.07 16.11 12.16
C VAL A 13 11.09 14.83 11.34
N GLY A 14 10.50 13.76 11.86
CA GLY A 14 10.48 12.45 11.21
C GLY A 14 9.33 12.33 10.23
N CYS A 15 9.62 12.21 8.94
CA CYS A 15 8.70 11.62 7.97
C CYS A 15 8.95 10.12 7.91
N ALA A 16 7.89 9.32 7.96
CA ALA A 16 7.95 7.88 7.79
C ALA A 16 6.99 7.44 6.69
N SER A 17 7.35 6.40 5.95
CA SER A 17 6.41 5.73 5.05
C SER A 17 6.64 4.23 5.04
N THR A 18 5.61 3.47 4.70
CA THR A 18 5.66 2.01 4.56
C THR A 18 4.84 1.56 3.37
N GLY A 19 5.30 0.49 2.72
CA GLY A 19 4.72 -0.04 1.48
C GLY A 19 5.16 0.74 0.24
N ASN A 20 4.49 0.44 -0.88
CA ASN A 20 4.76 1.08 -2.17
C ASN A 20 3.55 1.92 -2.58
N ASN A 21 3.78 3.19 -2.90
CA ASN A 21 2.74 4.00 -3.49
C ASN A 21 2.32 3.40 -4.85
N PHE A 22 1.02 3.38 -5.14
CA PHE A 22 0.46 2.73 -6.32
C PHE A 22 -0.59 3.60 -6.99
N ASN A 23 -0.82 3.40 -8.28
CA ASN A 23 -1.82 4.14 -9.04
C ASN A 23 -3.21 3.52 -8.87
N ALA A 24 -4.01 4.07 -7.95
CA ALA A 24 -5.37 3.59 -7.67
C ALA A 24 -6.35 3.86 -8.83
N ASP A 25 -6.11 4.85 -9.68
CA ASP A 25 -6.96 5.12 -10.85
C ASP A 25 -6.92 3.96 -11.85
N ASN A 26 -5.83 3.19 -11.87
CA ASN A 26 -5.69 2.01 -12.70
C ASN A 26 -6.46 0.79 -12.19
N LEU A 27 -7.08 0.85 -11.00
CA LEU A 27 -7.96 -0.23 -10.50
C LEU A 27 -9.15 -0.48 -11.45
N ALA A 28 -9.64 0.56 -12.12
CA ALA A 28 -10.72 0.45 -13.12
C ALA A 28 -10.30 -0.28 -14.40
N LYS A 29 -9.00 -0.52 -14.60
CA LYS A 29 -8.45 -1.24 -15.77
C LYS A 29 -8.28 -2.74 -15.52
N LEU A 30 -8.56 -3.22 -14.31
CA LEU A 30 -8.50 -4.63 -13.99
C LEU A 30 -9.68 -5.36 -14.62
N GLU A 31 -9.41 -6.42 -15.36
CA GLU A 31 -10.39 -7.20 -16.09
C GLU A 31 -10.67 -8.52 -15.35
N PRO A 32 -11.91 -8.74 -14.85
CA PRO A 32 -12.28 -9.97 -14.17
C PRO A 32 -12.08 -11.21 -15.05
N GLY A 33 -11.47 -12.25 -14.49
CA GLY A 33 -11.16 -13.51 -15.17
C GLY A 33 -9.97 -13.44 -16.13
N ILE A 34 -9.35 -12.27 -16.31
CA ILE A 34 -8.23 -12.07 -17.23
C ILE A 34 -6.99 -11.59 -16.46
N THR A 35 -7.09 -10.47 -15.75
CA THR A 35 -5.92 -9.85 -15.16
C THR A 35 -5.29 -10.73 -14.09
N THR A 36 -4.03 -11.06 -14.25
CA THR A 36 -3.23 -11.81 -13.29
C THR A 36 -2.68 -10.90 -12.19
N VAL A 37 -2.15 -11.49 -11.11
CA VAL A 37 -1.46 -10.71 -10.05
C VAL A 37 -0.24 -9.93 -10.59
N ALA A 38 0.47 -10.50 -11.58
CA ALA A 38 1.62 -9.85 -12.18
C ALA A 38 1.20 -8.62 -12.99
N GLU A 39 0.21 -8.77 -13.86
CA GLU A 39 -0.34 -7.65 -14.66
C GLU A 39 -0.99 -6.59 -13.77
N ALA A 40 -1.68 -6.99 -12.69
CA ALA A 40 -2.19 -6.05 -11.70
C ALA A 40 -1.04 -5.24 -11.05
N SER A 41 0.09 -5.87 -10.77
CA SER A 41 1.27 -5.17 -10.22
C SER A 41 1.86 -4.18 -11.22
N GLU A 42 1.90 -4.52 -12.51
CA GLU A 42 2.35 -3.64 -13.58
C GLU A 42 1.38 -2.47 -13.79
N LEU A 43 0.07 -2.74 -13.87
CA LEU A 43 -0.97 -1.72 -14.01
C LEU A 43 -0.96 -0.75 -12.83
N LEU A 44 -0.85 -1.25 -11.59
CA LEU A 44 -0.82 -0.42 -10.40
C LEU A 44 0.55 0.26 -10.17
N GLY A 45 1.58 -0.13 -10.93
CA GLY A 45 2.93 0.41 -10.84
C GLY A 45 3.65 0.06 -9.54
N ALA A 46 3.20 -0.99 -8.84
CA ALA A 46 3.72 -1.38 -7.54
C ALA A 46 3.49 -2.86 -7.27
N LYS A 47 4.42 -3.49 -6.52
CA LYS A 47 4.20 -4.83 -5.98
C LYS A 47 3.25 -4.78 -4.78
N PRO A 48 2.43 -5.83 -4.57
CA PRO A 48 1.58 -5.91 -3.39
C PRO A 48 2.41 -5.99 -2.12
N THR A 49 1.89 -5.44 -1.04
CA THR A 49 2.49 -5.52 0.29
C THR A 49 2.22 -6.85 0.98
N GLN A 50 1.11 -7.52 0.64
CA GLN A 50 0.72 -8.78 1.26
C GLN A 50 -0.14 -9.64 0.33
N THR A 51 -0.05 -10.96 0.50
CA THR A 51 -1.00 -11.94 -0.06
C THR A 51 -1.57 -12.78 1.07
N ILE A 52 -2.89 -12.94 1.09
CA ILE A 52 -3.67 -13.67 2.09
C ILE A 52 -4.36 -14.83 1.39
N ASN A 53 -3.92 -16.05 1.66
CA ASN A 53 -4.57 -17.25 1.14
C ASN A 53 -5.83 -17.55 1.97
N ARG A 54 -6.94 -17.86 1.29
CA ARG A 54 -8.18 -18.28 1.95
C ARG A 54 -8.35 -19.80 1.83
N SER A 55 -9.18 -20.36 2.69
CA SER A 55 -9.51 -21.79 2.70
C SER A 55 -10.29 -22.25 1.46
N ASP A 56 -10.93 -21.33 0.74
CA ASP A 56 -11.64 -21.55 -0.52
C ASP A 56 -10.71 -21.47 -1.75
N GLY A 57 -9.39 -21.58 -1.54
CA GLY A 57 -8.37 -21.53 -2.60
C GLY A 57 -8.13 -20.14 -3.20
N LYS A 58 -9.01 -19.17 -2.96
CA LYS A 58 -8.86 -17.79 -3.43
C LYS A 58 -7.79 -17.05 -2.65
N ARG A 59 -7.29 -15.97 -3.25
CA ARG A 59 -6.24 -15.13 -2.65
C ARG A 59 -6.67 -13.69 -2.58
N GLY A 60 -6.63 -13.10 -1.40
CA GLY A 60 -6.70 -11.65 -1.22
C GLY A 60 -5.30 -11.07 -1.39
N VAL A 61 -5.09 -10.18 -2.35
CA VAL A 61 -3.81 -9.53 -2.59
C VAL A 61 -3.95 -8.05 -2.26
N VAL A 62 -3.05 -7.55 -1.42
CA VAL A 62 -3.13 -6.24 -0.78
C VAL A 62 -2.06 -5.32 -1.33
N TRP A 63 -2.47 -4.14 -1.77
CA TRP A 63 -1.61 -2.98 -1.97
C TRP A 63 -1.93 -2.00 -0.86
N GLN A 64 -0.90 -1.59 -0.12
CA GLN A 64 -1.02 -0.61 0.94
C GLN A 64 0.17 0.34 0.90
N TYR A 65 -0.13 1.63 1.04
CA TYR A 65 0.85 2.68 1.23
C TYR A 65 0.40 3.54 2.40
N VAL A 66 1.30 3.75 3.35
CA VAL A 66 1.07 4.66 4.47
C VAL A 66 2.22 5.64 4.48
N SER A 67 1.91 6.94 4.46
CA SER A 67 2.88 8.01 4.69
C SER A 67 2.48 8.79 5.92
N SER A 68 3.45 9.28 6.67
CA SER A 68 3.21 10.13 7.82
C SER A 68 4.24 11.23 7.87
N THR A 69 3.76 12.47 7.98
CA THR A 69 4.61 13.64 8.18
C THR A 69 4.16 14.39 9.43
N VAL A 70 5.10 15.04 10.11
CA VAL A 70 4.81 15.83 11.33
C VAL A 70 3.84 16.98 11.06
N PHE A 71 3.73 17.44 9.81
CA PHE A 71 2.93 18.60 9.44
C PHE A 71 1.58 18.25 8.80
N SER A 72 1.51 17.16 8.03
CA SER A 72 0.29 16.76 7.28
C SER A 72 -0.50 15.63 7.94
N GLY A 73 0.04 14.97 8.96
CA GLY A 73 -0.59 13.80 9.57
C GLY A 73 -0.25 12.49 8.85
N THR A 74 -1.17 11.54 8.87
CA THR A 74 -1.00 10.20 8.28
C THR A 74 -1.96 10.02 7.11
N ASP A 75 -1.40 9.73 5.94
CA ASP A 75 -2.14 9.39 4.73
C ASP A 75 -2.09 7.86 4.53
N ILE A 76 -3.22 7.25 4.21
CA ILE A 76 -3.36 5.81 4.01
C ILE A 76 -4.06 5.56 2.68
N LYS A 77 -3.40 4.81 1.81
CA LYS A 77 -3.98 4.28 0.58
C LYS A 77 -3.91 2.76 0.56
N GLN A 78 -5.05 2.11 0.37
CA GLN A 78 -5.15 0.66 0.36
C GLN A 78 -6.09 0.17 -0.73
N ALA A 79 -5.74 -0.93 -1.39
CA ALA A 79 -6.63 -1.72 -2.22
C ALA A 79 -6.44 -3.20 -1.91
N VAL A 80 -7.54 -3.94 -1.74
CA VAL A 80 -7.51 -5.40 -1.63
C VAL A 80 -8.28 -5.99 -2.78
N LEU A 81 -7.59 -6.81 -3.55
CA LEU A 81 -8.10 -7.46 -4.74
C LEU A 81 -8.26 -8.95 -4.45
N LEU A 82 -9.38 -9.53 -4.87
CA LEU A 82 -9.58 -10.97 -4.79
C LEU A 82 -9.18 -11.60 -6.11
N PHE A 83 -8.37 -12.64 -6.03
CA PHE A 83 -7.98 -13.50 -7.14
C PHE A 83 -8.51 -14.91 -6.92
N ASP A 84 -8.83 -15.60 -8.01
CA ASP A 84 -9.23 -17.01 -7.98
C ASP A 84 -8.03 -17.94 -7.72
N GLU A 85 -8.31 -19.25 -7.71
CA GLU A 85 -7.33 -20.31 -7.52
C GLU A 85 -6.27 -20.36 -8.63
N GLN A 86 -6.63 -19.91 -9.83
CA GLN A 86 -5.76 -19.85 -11.01
C GLN A 86 -4.91 -18.57 -11.04
N GLY A 87 -5.26 -17.58 -10.21
CA GLY A 87 -4.57 -16.31 -10.11
C GLY A 87 -5.13 -15.20 -10.99
N HIS A 88 -6.37 -15.32 -11.45
CA HIS A 88 -7.07 -14.26 -12.17
C HIS A 88 -7.92 -13.41 -11.24
N PHE A 89 -7.97 -12.12 -11.53
CA PHE A 89 -8.71 -11.13 -10.79
C PHE A 89 -10.20 -11.46 -10.81
N ILE A 90 -10.86 -11.37 -9.66
CA ILE A 90 -12.30 -11.53 -9.54
C ILE A 90 -12.96 -10.17 -9.34
N ARG A 91 -12.52 -9.43 -8.31
CA ARG A 91 -13.11 -8.16 -7.91
C ARG A 91 -12.25 -7.41 -6.90
N ILE A 92 -12.52 -6.12 -6.77
CA ILE A 92 -12.07 -5.31 -5.64
C ILE A 92 -12.89 -5.70 -4.40
N VAL A 93 -12.22 -5.98 -3.29
CA VAL A 93 -12.85 -6.28 -2.00
C VAL A 93 -13.05 -5.02 -1.18
N GLN A 94 -12.03 -4.18 -1.14
CA GLN A 94 -12.03 -2.93 -0.37
C GLN A 94 -11.00 -1.96 -0.93
N THR A 95 -11.30 -0.67 -0.82
CA THR A 95 -10.37 0.44 -1.06
C THR A 95 -10.46 1.43 0.09
N VAL A 96 -9.32 2.00 0.47
CA VAL A 96 -9.21 3.06 1.48
C VAL A 96 -8.33 4.15 0.87
N ASP A 97 -8.76 5.40 1.01
CA ASP A 97 -8.00 6.58 0.62
C ASP A 97 -8.33 7.67 1.66
N GLN A 98 -7.40 7.90 2.58
CA GLN A 98 -7.57 8.73 3.79
C GLN A 98 -6.36 9.62 4.00
#